data_AF-A0A3R5WXF9-F1
#
_entry.id   AF-A0A3R5WXF9-F1
#
_cell.length_a   1.000
_cell.length_b   1.000
_cell.length_c   1.000
_cell.angle_alpha   90.00
_cell.angle_beta   90.00
_cell.angle_gamma   90.00
#
_symmetry.space_group_name_H-M   'P 1'
#
loop_
_entity.id
_entity.type
_entity.pdbx_description
1 polymer ?
#
loop_
_entity_poly.entity_id
_entity_poly.type
_entity_poly.pdbx_seq_one_letter_code
_entity_poly.pdbx_strand_id
1 'polypeptide(L)'
;MLHPSYTDLMRVVNQDVEEGATKIVNSRYSIVLATAKRARQIIAGAEPLVPAKDKDKPLSIAISELNNGKIKIIAENSEEE
;
A
#
# COMPACT_ATOMS: atom_id res chain seq x y z
N MET A 1 -7.77 -13.21 -13.98
CA MET A 1 -7.67 -11.76 -13.73
C MET A 1 -6.25 -11.44 -13.27
N LEU A 2 -5.79 -10.21 -13.44
CA LEU A 2 -4.49 -9.76 -12.89
C LEU A 2 -4.62 -9.69 -11.36
N HIS A 3 -3.69 -10.33 -10.64
CA HIS A 3 -3.62 -10.31 -9.19
C HIS A 3 -2.34 -9.60 -8.70
N PRO A 4 -2.39 -8.91 -7.54
CA PRO A 4 -3.59 -8.65 -6.76
C PRO A 4 -4.53 -7.65 -7.46
N SER A 5 -5.83 -7.88 -7.35
CA SER A 5 -6.85 -6.91 -7.77
C SER A 5 -6.97 -5.80 -6.71
N TYR A 6 -7.61 -4.69 -7.07
CA TYR A 6 -7.86 -3.63 -6.11
C TYR A 6 -8.69 -4.10 -4.90
N THR A 7 -9.67 -4.98 -5.13
CA THR A 7 -10.47 -5.57 -4.05
C THR A 7 -9.61 -6.41 -3.11
N ASP A 8 -8.61 -7.13 -3.65
CA ASP A 8 -7.66 -7.89 -2.84
C ASP A 8 -6.85 -6.95 -1.95
N LEU A 9 -6.33 -5.86 -2.52
CA LEU A 9 -5.56 -4.87 -1.76
C LEU A 9 -6.41 -4.17 -0.68
N MET A 10 -7.67 -3.83 -0.97
CA MET A 10 -8.58 -3.26 0.04
C MET A 10 -8.80 -4.18 1.22
N ARG A 11 -8.91 -5.50 0.97
CA ARG A 11 -9.07 -6.50 2.03
C ARG A 11 -7.84 -6.56 2.91
N VAL A 12 -6.65 -6.62 2.30
CA VAL A 12 -5.38 -6.63 3.04
C VAL A 12 -5.23 -5.38 3.90
N VAL A 13 -5.53 -4.19 3.35
CA VAL A 13 -5.36 -2.94 4.10
C VAL A 13 -6.34 -2.84 5.27
N ASN A 14 -7.58 -3.30 5.09
CA ASN A 14 -8.61 -3.21 6.15
C ASN A 14 -8.71 -4.47 7.02
N GLN A 15 -7.80 -5.44 6.89
CA GLN A 15 -7.94 -6.75 7.55
C GLN A 15 -7.92 -6.66 9.09
N ASP A 16 -7.22 -5.65 9.62
CA ASP A 16 -7.07 -5.41 11.07
C ASP A 16 -8.14 -4.45 11.61
N VAL A 17 -9.11 -4.02 10.80
CA VAL A 17 -10.16 -3.07 11.23
C VAL A 17 -11.32 -3.84 11.85
N GLU A 18 -11.67 -3.49 13.08
CA GLU A 18 -12.80 -4.08 13.79
C GLU A 18 -14.13 -3.86 13.04
N GLU A 19 -15.03 -4.84 13.09
CA GLU A 19 -16.32 -4.77 12.42
C GLU A 19 -17.17 -3.65 13.03
N GLY A 20 -17.59 -2.70 12.19
CA GLY A 20 -18.30 -1.49 12.61
C GLY A 20 -17.40 -0.26 12.84
N ALA A 21 -16.08 -0.42 12.89
CA ALA A 21 -15.14 0.69 12.94
C ALA A 21 -14.92 1.33 11.55
N THR A 22 -14.37 2.55 11.54
CA THR A 22 -14.05 3.27 10.31
C THR A 22 -12.93 2.55 9.55
N LYS A 23 -13.20 2.20 8.29
CA LYS A 23 -12.19 1.60 7.39
C LYS A 23 -11.05 2.57 7.10
N ILE A 24 -9.84 2.03 7.05
CA ILE A 24 -8.61 2.76 6.68
C ILE A 24 -8.69 3.23 5.23
N VAL A 25 -9.19 2.37 4.32
CA VAL A 25 -9.37 2.74 2.91
C VAL A 25 -10.77 2.41 2.41
N ASN A 26 -11.45 3.44 1.89
CA ASN A 26 -12.75 3.34 1.23
C ASN A 26 -12.67 3.55 -0.30
N SER A 27 -11.52 3.99 -0.83
CA SER A 27 -11.38 4.36 -2.24
C SER A 27 -10.07 3.89 -2.88
N ARG A 28 -10.13 3.70 -4.21
CA ARG A 28 -8.97 3.28 -5.04
C ARG A 28 -7.81 4.25 -4.94
N TYR A 29 -8.15 5.52 -4.79
CA TYR A 29 -7.21 6.61 -4.79
C TYR A 29 -6.24 6.54 -3.62
N SER A 30 -6.68 6.08 -2.45
CA SER A 30 -5.81 5.91 -1.27
C SER A 30 -4.71 4.89 -1.52
N ILE A 31 -5.05 3.76 -2.14
CA ILE A 31 -4.07 2.71 -2.49
C ILE A 31 -3.08 3.23 -3.55
N VAL A 32 -3.58 3.93 -4.57
CA VAL A 32 -2.75 4.53 -5.61
C VAL A 32 -1.77 5.53 -5.01
N LEU A 33 -2.24 6.42 -4.12
CA LEU A 33 -1.39 7.44 -3.51
C LEU A 33 -0.31 6.83 -2.61
N ALA A 34 -0.68 5.86 -1.76
CA ALA A 34 0.25 5.19 -0.87
C ALA A 34 1.34 4.41 -1.64
N THR A 35 0.94 3.64 -2.65
CA THR A 35 1.88 2.86 -3.47
C THR A 35 2.75 3.76 -4.35
N ALA A 36 2.24 4.89 -4.84
CA ALA A 36 3.04 5.89 -5.55
C ALA A 36 4.07 6.57 -4.62
N LYS A 37 3.67 6.96 -3.41
CA LYS A 37 4.58 7.54 -2.39
C LYS A 37 5.69 6.54 -2.05
N ARG A 38 5.34 5.27 -1.82
CA ARG A 38 6.32 4.21 -1.54
C ARG A 38 7.25 3.93 -2.71
N ALA A 39 6.73 3.88 -3.94
CA ALA A 39 7.55 3.70 -5.13
C ALA A 39 8.62 4.80 -5.28
N ARG A 40 8.29 6.07 -4.94
CA ARG A 40 9.26 7.16 -4.93
C ARG A 40 10.36 6.97 -3.90
N GLN A 41 10.04 6.43 -2.71
CA GLN A 41 11.05 6.10 -1.70
C GLN A 41 12.03 5.04 -2.22
N ILE A 42 11.53 4.01 -2.89
CA ILE A 42 12.36 2.96 -3.51
C ILE A 42 13.27 3.57 -4.59
N ILE A 43 12.74 4.46 -5.43
CA ILE A 43 13.52 5.20 -6.43
C ILE A 43 14.62 6.05 -5.78
N ALA A 44 14.35 6.62 -4.60
CA ALA A 44 15.32 7.39 -3.83
C ALA A 44 16.34 6.54 -3.07
N GLY A 45 16.34 5.21 -3.24
CA GLY A 45 17.31 4.30 -2.65
C GLY A 45 16.84 3.59 -1.37
N ALA A 46 15.57 3.72 -0.98
CA ALA A 46 15.03 2.93 0.13
C ALA A 46 15.01 1.43 -0.23
N GLU A 47 15.41 0.58 0.70
CA GLU A 47 15.41 -0.86 0.49
C GLU A 47 13.97 -1.42 0.38
N PRO A 48 13.73 -2.34 -0.58
CA PRO A 48 12.51 -3.14 -0.64
C PRO A 48 12.28 -3.97 0.63
N LEU A 49 11.04 -4.03 1.09
CA LEU A 49 10.61 -4.84 2.25
C LEU A 49 10.14 -6.25 1.85
N VAL A 50 10.19 -6.55 0.55
CA VAL A 50 9.91 -7.86 -0.03
C VAL A 50 11.06 -8.22 -0.97
N PRO A 51 11.32 -9.52 -1.21
CA PRO A 51 12.28 -9.93 -2.22
C PRO A 51 11.95 -9.28 -3.57
N ALA A 52 12.89 -8.51 -4.10
CA ALA A 52 12.78 -7.81 -5.38
C ALA A 52 13.98 -8.19 -6.26
N LYS A 53 13.73 -8.31 -7.56
CA LYS A 53 14.76 -8.51 -8.58
C LYS A 53 15.20 -7.14 -9.12
N ASP A 54 16.42 -7.05 -9.63
CA ASP A 54 16.98 -5.78 -10.16
C ASP A 54 16.13 -5.09 -11.24
N LYS A 55 15.28 -5.84 -11.95
CA LYS A 55 14.41 -5.32 -13.02
C LYS A 55 12.97 -5.06 -12.58
N ASP A 56 12.64 -5.32 -11.32
CA ASP A 56 11.29 -5.08 -10.82
C ASP A 56 11.03 -3.58 -10.75
N LYS A 57 9.90 -3.16 -11.31
CA LYS A 57 9.53 -1.74 -11.30
C LYS A 57 9.23 -1.32 -9.85
N PRO A 58 9.70 -0.14 -9.39
CA PRO A 58 9.46 0.34 -8.03
C PRO A 58 7.98 0.30 -7.60
N LEU A 59 7.06 0.61 -8.53
CA LEU A 59 5.63 0.53 -8.27
C LEU A 59 5.14 -0.91 -8.05
N SER A 60 5.66 -1.88 -8.79
CA SER A 60 5.33 -3.29 -8.61
C SER A 60 5.83 -3.82 -7.27
N ILE A 61 7.01 -3.36 -6.82
CA ILE A 61 7.54 -3.66 -5.49
C ILE A 61 6.63 -3.05 -4.42
N ALA A 62 6.28 -1.77 -4.52
CA ALA A 62 5.40 -1.11 -3.55
C ALA A 62 4.01 -1.78 -3.43
N ILE A 63 3.42 -2.22 -4.54
CA ILE A 63 2.16 -2.99 -4.52
C ILE A 63 2.36 -4.33 -3.83
N SER A 64 3.49 -5.01 -4.08
CA SER A 64 3.81 -6.29 -3.45
C SER A 64 4.03 -6.13 -1.94
N GLU A 65 4.71 -5.09 -1.50
CA GLU A 65 4.86 -4.75 -0.08
C GLU A 65 3.52 -4.51 0.59
N LEU A 66 2.62 -3.73 -0.04
CA LEU A 66 1.27 -3.51 0.46
C LEU A 66 0.47 -4.80 0.58
N ASN A 67 0.50 -5.63 -0.47
CA ASN A 67 -0.22 -6.89 -0.52
C ASN A 67 0.29 -7.90 0.53
N ASN A 68 1.56 -7.81 0.92
CA ASN A 68 2.17 -8.62 1.98
C ASN A 68 2.07 -7.95 3.37
N GLY A 69 1.34 -6.84 3.49
CA GLY A 69 1.17 -6.09 4.75
C GLY A 69 2.46 -5.46 5.30
N LYS A 70 3.51 -5.32 4.48
CA LYS A 70 4.81 -4.75 4.88
C LYS A 70 4.77 -3.24 5.05
N ILE A 71 3.82 -2.58 4.39
CA ILE A 71 3.52 -1.16 4.57
C ILE A 71 2.06 -1.00 4.98
N LYS A 72 1.77 -0.03 5.83
CA LYS A 72 0.40 0.33 6.24
C LYS A 72 0.04 1.72 5.72
N ILE A 73 -1.22 1.88 5.31
CA ILE A 73 -1.78 3.19 5.01
C ILE A 73 -2.29 3.74 6.32
N ILE A 74 -1.75 4.88 6.74
CA ILE A 74 -2.23 5.59 7.93
C ILE A 74 -3.19 6.65 7.41
N ALA A 75 -4.42 6.67 7.91
CA ALA A 75 -5.29 7.81 7.69
C ALA A 75 -4.67 8.98 8.44
N GLU A 76 -4.23 10.01 7.72
CA GLU A 76 -3.95 11.30 8.35
C GLU A 76 -5.28 11.76 8.96
N ASN A 77 -5.41 11.64 10.29
CA ASN A 77 -6.31 12.52 11.00
C ASN A 77 -5.81 13.92 10.68
N SER A 78 -6.70 14.76 10.19
CA SER A 78 -6.47 16.16 9.82
C SER A 78 -6.11 17.02 11.04
N GLU A 79 -5.02 16.68 11.72
CA GLU A 79 -4.43 17.39 12.87
C GLU A 79 -2.98 17.78 12.56
N GLU A 80 -2.69 18.13 11.30
CA GLU A 80 -1.55 18.99 10.98
C GLU A 80 -2.10 20.40 10.73
N GLU A 81 -2.31 21.15 11.82
CA GLU A 81 -2.22 22.61 11.86
C GLU A 81 -0.78 23.03 12.20
#